data_AF-A0A7S0KFY9-F1
#
_entry.id   AF-A0A7S0KFY9-F1
#
_cell.length_a   1.000
_cell.length_b   1.000
_cell.length_c   1.000
_cell.angle_alpha   90.00
_cell.angle_beta   90.00
_cell.angle_gamma   90.00
#
_symmetry.space_group_name_H-M   'P 1'
#
loop_
_entity.id
_entity.type
_entity.pdbx_description
1 polymer ?
#
loop_
_entity_poly.entity_id
_entity_poly.type
_entity_poly.pdbx_seq_one_letter_code
_entity_poly.pdbx_strand_id
1 'polypeptide(L)'
;RGQSSALARDEWYQIQEGNHALWEGIGDDYANIIRRFLVHFHQEVTASTVKGRFDFVNGSIGNFFFAGARLFFRSMDAAIFLYSRVSRIPDDTVVVPCILSEDNARVNLAAELVDGSIIRGQNEISHPSIDSKKFSKDMSFSSKNPDVVSKEFWTSVLESGEFPELEAHEMWGGLRQSSRGFKSVRDALKSGSLSDAAELLQSRFIDIAYRPLSVWDVNKVVTAYDPLPSPIKRVFYASSINANDENFEVHPKMNPTVAVKIAECDVIVYGMGSLYTSIVPNLALKSMGDAVKNASCKKVLMLNGGLDRETGTMSASDIVQAIVDALNMKYTSAELENPVLAYVTDVVVPRGGGIRIDADALAAMGVRVHECDSVPAPVKNAIDTVHYEPSAFVQLLTRIVTDTSGD
;
A
#
# COMPACT_ATOMS: atom_id res chain seq x y z
N ARG A 1 19.52 22.58 -7.17
CA ARG A 1 19.94 21.16 -7.05
C ARG A 1 21.04 20.96 -6.00
N GLY A 2 22.17 21.69 -6.03
CA GLY A 2 23.29 21.47 -5.11
C GLY A 2 23.01 21.67 -3.60
N GLN A 3 22.21 22.68 -3.23
CA GLN A 3 21.90 22.94 -1.81
C GLN A 3 20.98 21.88 -1.18
N SER A 4 19.94 21.43 -1.88
CA SER A 4 19.01 20.41 -1.34
C SER A 4 19.65 19.04 -1.15
N SER A 5 20.57 18.65 -2.05
CA SER A 5 21.30 17.37 -1.92
C SER A 5 22.34 17.41 -0.81
N ALA A 6 23.02 18.57 -0.61
CA ALA A 6 23.92 18.75 0.52
C ALA A 6 23.17 18.68 1.86
N LEU A 7 22.02 19.35 1.98
CA LEU A 7 21.20 19.31 3.19
C LEU A 7 20.68 17.90 3.52
N ALA A 8 20.13 17.19 2.53
CA ALA A 8 19.65 15.81 2.74
C ALA A 8 20.78 14.86 3.15
N ARG A 9 21.99 15.09 2.64
CA ARG A 9 23.17 14.34 3.03
C ARG A 9 23.61 14.66 4.47
N ASP A 10 23.61 15.94 4.85
CA ASP A 10 23.99 16.35 6.20
C ASP A 10 22.98 15.82 7.24
N GLU A 11 21.67 15.87 6.92
CA GLU A 11 20.61 15.23 7.70
C GLU A 11 20.81 13.71 7.81
N TRP A 12 21.12 13.04 6.70
CA TRP A 12 21.45 11.61 6.70
C TRP A 12 22.63 11.28 7.62
N TYR A 13 23.69 12.09 7.63
CA TYR A 13 24.83 11.90 8.54
C TYR A 13 24.42 12.06 10.01
N GLN A 14 23.59 13.06 10.35
CA GLN A 14 23.06 13.20 11.72
C GLN A 14 22.27 11.96 12.15
N ILE A 15 21.48 11.38 11.24
CA ILE A 15 20.76 10.12 11.50
C ILE A 15 21.76 8.99 11.75
N GLN A 16 22.80 8.85 10.91
CA GLN A 16 23.82 7.81 11.09
C GLN A 16 24.67 7.98 12.35
N GLU A 17 24.88 9.20 12.83
CA GLU A 17 25.64 9.44 14.06
C GLU A 17 24.80 9.20 15.32
N GLY A 18 23.47 9.11 15.20
CA GLY A 18 22.56 9.02 16.35
C GLY A 18 22.14 10.39 16.91
N ASN A 19 22.50 11.48 16.22
CA ASN A 19 22.30 12.86 16.69
C ASN A 19 21.00 13.51 16.19
N HIS A 20 20.23 12.79 15.38
CA HIS A 20 18.99 13.30 14.79
C HIS A 20 17.77 13.07 15.69
N ALA A 21 16.82 14.00 15.69
CA ALA A 21 15.59 13.93 16.50
C ALA A 21 14.73 12.69 16.21
N LEU A 22 14.90 12.03 15.06
CA LEU A 22 14.22 10.76 14.74
C LEU A 22 14.57 9.61 15.69
N TRP A 23 15.67 9.72 16.45
CA TRP A 23 16.04 8.74 17.47
C TRP A 23 15.34 8.98 18.82
N GLU A 24 14.71 10.14 19.02
CA GLU A 24 14.00 10.46 20.26
C GLU A 24 12.87 9.45 20.52
N GLY A 25 12.83 8.91 21.73
CA GLY A 25 11.85 7.90 22.13
C GLY A 25 12.16 6.46 21.69
N ILE A 26 13.25 6.21 20.98
CA ILE A 26 13.70 4.86 20.60
C ILE A 26 14.69 4.36 21.66
N GLY A 27 14.40 3.22 22.30
CA GLY A 27 15.30 2.61 23.27
C GLY A 27 16.63 2.18 22.66
N ASP A 28 17.73 2.28 23.43
CA ASP A 28 19.10 2.10 22.95
C ASP A 28 19.33 0.79 22.18
N ASP A 29 18.78 -0.32 22.66
CA ASP A 29 18.92 -1.62 21.99
C ASP A 29 18.29 -1.61 20.58
N TYR A 30 17.10 -1.02 20.44
CA TYR A 30 16.42 -0.88 19.16
C TYR A 30 17.15 0.11 18.25
N ALA A 31 17.56 1.25 18.79
CA ALA A 31 18.30 2.27 18.04
C ALA A 31 19.61 1.69 17.47
N ASN A 32 20.33 0.91 18.28
CA ASN A 32 21.56 0.24 17.85
C ASN A 32 21.33 -0.76 16.71
N ILE A 33 20.24 -1.53 16.75
CA ILE A 33 19.88 -2.46 15.66
C ILE A 33 19.58 -1.67 14.38
N ILE A 34 18.67 -0.71 14.44
CA ILE A 34 18.25 0.10 13.28
C ILE A 34 19.47 0.78 12.65
N ARG A 35 20.27 1.44 13.49
CA ARG A 35 21.45 2.19 13.06
C ARG A 35 22.47 1.30 12.35
N ARG A 36 22.70 0.06 12.80
CA ARG A 36 23.64 -0.88 12.14
C ARG A 36 23.26 -1.15 10.69
N PHE A 37 21.97 -1.34 10.40
CA PHE A 37 21.51 -1.58 9.03
C PHE A 37 21.50 -0.31 8.18
N LEU A 38 21.22 0.86 8.75
CA LEU A 38 21.38 2.15 8.06
C LEU A 38 22.85 2.44 7.70
N VAL A 39 23.79 2.10 8.59
CA VAL A 39 25.24 2.19 8.33
C VAL A 39 25.65 1.21 7.23
N HIS A 40 25.18 -0.04 7.27
CA HIS A 40 25.47 -1.01 6.23
C HIS A 40 24.94 -0.57 4.86
N PHE A 41 23.69 -0.08 4.78
CA PHE A 41 23.13 0.50 3.55
C PHE A 41 24.04 1.61 2.99
N HIS A 42 24.51 2.52 3.84
CA HIS A 42 25.40 3.59 3.42
C HIS A 42 26.73 3.07 2.86
N GLN A 43 27.34 2.08 3.51
CA GLN A 43 28.58 1.46 3.02
C GLN A 43 28.38 0.88 1.61
N GLU A 44 27.28 0.17 1.37
CA GLU A 44 26.97 -0.42 0.07
C GLU A 44 26.76 0.64 -1.02
N VAL A 45 25.98 1.70 -0.76
CA VAL A 45 25.71 2.73 -1.78
C VAL A 45 26.90 3.66 -2.03
N THR A 46 27.83 3.77 -1.08
CA THR A 46 29.05 4.58 -1.20
C THR A 46 30.28 3.80 -1.65
N ALA A 47 30.21 2.47 -1.75
CA ALA A 47 31.30 1.62 -2.25
C ALA A 47 31.58 1.81 -3.75
N SER A 48 30.65 2.38 -4.52
CA SER A 48 30.78 2.56 -5.97
C SER A 48 31.63 3.78 -6.38
N THR A 49 32.10 3.78 -7.64
CA THR A 49 33.01 4.83 -8.17
C THR A 49 32.43 6.25 -8.10
N VAL A 50 33.30 7.26 -8.00
CA VAL A 50 32.97 8.69 -7.82
C VAL A 50 31.98 9.26 -8.86
N LYS A 51 31.79 8.60 -10.01
CA LYS A 51 30.93 9.07 -11.12
C LYS A 51 29.41 8.90 -10.91
N GLY A 52 28.95 8.40 -9.76
CA GLY A 52 27.53 8.26 -9.46
C GLY A 52 27.24 8.19 -7.97
N ARG A 53 27.55 9.25 -7.22
CA ARG A 53 27.22 9.32 -5.79
C ARG A 53 25.72 9.19 -5.59
N PHE A 54 25.32 8.34 -4.65
CA PHE A 54 23.94 8.20 -4.21
C PHE A 54 23.39 9.53 -3.70
N ASP A 55 22.18 9.91 -4.13
CA ASP A 55 21.49 11.11 -3.69
C ASP A 55 20.40 10.73 -2.67
N PHE A 56 20.50 11.28 -1.47
CA PHE A 56 19.60 10.96 -0.35
C PHE A 56 18.29 11.78 -0.38
N VAL A 57 18.18 12.73 -1.32
CA VAL A 57 16.98 13.57 -1.47
C VAL A 57 15.72 12.71 -1.69
N ASN A 58 14.67 13.00 -0.92
CA ASN A 58 13.39 12.27 -0.92
C ASN A 58 13.51 10.77 -0.55
N GLY A 59 14.60 10.37 0.10
CA GLY A 59 14.79 9.02 0.59
C GLY A 59 13.86 8.66 1.76
N SER A 60 13.33 7.44 1.78
CA SER A 60 12.66 6.90 2.97
C SER A 60 13.68 6.20 3.86
N ILE A 61 13.76 6.62 5.12
CA ILE A 61 14.61 5.98 6.13
C ILE A 61 14.21 4.51 6.32
N GLY A 62 12.91 4.19 6.27
CA GLY A 62 12.42 2.81 6.30
C GLY A 62 12.94 2.00 5.12
N ASN A 63 12.94 2.56 3.90
CA ASN A 63 13.48 1.89 2.72
C ASN A 63 15.01 1.71 2.80
N PHE A 64 15.73 2.69 3.35
CA PHE A 64 17.18 2.57 3.58
C PHE A 64 17.50 1.48 4.59
N PHE A 65 16.75 1.42 5.69
CA PHE A 65 16.87 0.34 6.66
C PHE A 65 16.56 -1.03 6.04
N PHE A 66 15.43 -1.14 5.32
CA PHE A 66 15.01 -2.38 4.67
C PHE A 66 16.02 -2.84 3.60
N ALA A 67 16.53 -1.91 2.78
CA ALA A 67 17.57 -2.19 1.80
C ALA A 67 18.87 -2.65 2.48
N GLY A 68 19.28 -1.99 3.56
CA GLY A 68 20.41 -2.43 4.39
C GLY A 68 20.23 -3.85 4.92
N ALA A 69 19.07 -4.16 5.50
CA ALA A 69 18.76 -5.51 5.97
C ALA A 69 18.77 -6.54 4.84
N ARG A 70 18.18 -6.20 3.68
CA ARG A 70 18.10 -7.07 2.51
C ARG A 70 19.48 -7.40 1.93
N LEU A 71 20.35 -6.40 1.84
CA LEU A 71 21.73 -6.56 1.37
C LEU A 71 22.54 -7.42 2.34
N PHE A 72 22.41 -7.15 3.64
CA PHE A 72 23.12 -7.89 4.69
C PHE A 72 22.75 -9.38 4.70
N PHE A 73 21.45 -9.69 4.76
CA PHE A 73 20.99 -11.08 4.83
C PHE A 73 21.02 -11.80 3.48
N ARG A 74 21.08 -11.04 2.38
CA ARG A 74 20.85 -11.54 1.02
C ARG A 74 19.54 -12.33 0.90
N SER A 75 18.57 -12.06 1.77
CA SER A 75 17.25 -12.72 1.82
C SER A 75 16.12 -11.71 2.02
N MET A 76 15.04 -11.81 1.20
CA MET A 76 13.89 -10.90 1.27
C MET A 76 13.11 -11.19 2.53
N ASP A 77 12.87 -12.48 2.77
CA ASP A 77 12.08 -12.94 3.90
C ASP A 77 12.76 -12.60 5.22
N ALA A 78 14.11 -12.70 5.30
CA ALA A 78 14.85 -12.29 6.49
C ALA A 78 14.78 -10.78 6.73
N ALA A 79 14.84 -9.97 5.67
CA ALA A 79 14.72 -8.52 5.77
C ALA A 79 13.30 -8.10 6.20
N ILE A 80 12.26 -8.74 5.65
CA ILE A 80 10.86 -8.53 6.05
C ILE A 80 10.65 -8.95 7.49
N PHE A 81 11.21 -10.09 7.89
CA PHE A 81 11.14 -10.54 9.28
C PHE A 81 11.80 -9.55 10.23
N LEU A 82 13.00 -9.05 9.93
CA LEU A 82 13.63 -8.04 10.77
C LEU A 82 12.81 -6.74 10.80
N TYR A 83 12.35 -6.29 9.64
CA TYR A 83 11.53 -5.08 9.53
C TYR A 83 10.28 -5.19 10.38
N SER A 84 9.58 -6.33 10.34
CA SER A 84 8.37 -6.56 11.13
C SER A 84 8.63 -6.51 12.64
N ARG A 85 9.79 -7.01 13.11
CA ARG A 85 10.18 -6.92 14.52
C ARG A 85 10.51 -5.50 14.94
N VAL A 86 11.23 -4.76 14.09
CA VAL A 86 11.63 -3.37 14.36
C VAL A 86 10.43 -2.43 14.35
N SER A 87 9.52 -2.60 13.39
CA SER A 87 8.28 -1.81 13.30
C SER A 87 7.14 -2.38 14.16
N ARG A 88 7.44 -3.36 15.02
CA ARG A 88 6.48 -3.98 15.97
C ARG A 88 5.16 -4.42 15.32
N ILE A 89 5.25 -4.93 14.10
CA ILE A 89 4.13 -5.60 13.45
C ILE A 89 3.72 -6.78 14.34
N PRO A 90 2.40 -6.98 14.59
CA PRO A 90 1.93 -8.07 15.43
C PRO A 90 2.42 -9.44 15.01
N ASP A 91 2.64 -10.32 15.98
CA ASP A 91 3.16 -11.67 15.76
C ASP A 91 2.26 -12.54 14.88
N ASP A 92 0.97 -12.24 14.81
CA ASP A 92 -0.05 -12.89 13.99
C ASP A 92 -0.17 -12.30 12.57
N THR A 93 0.54 -11.21 12.28
CA THR A 93 0.56 -10.58 10.96
C THR A 93 1.74 -11.10 10.14
N VAL A 94 1.45 -11.59 8.93
CA VAL A 94 2.47 -12.09 8.01
C VAL A 94 2.50 -11.19 6.77
N VAL A 95 3.67 -10.59 6.51
CA VAL A 95 3.93 -9.83 5.29
C VAL A 95 4.66 -10.74 4.31
N VAL A 96 4.08 -10.94 3.13
CA VAL A 96 4.60 -11.88 2.14
C VAL A 96 4.76 -11.17 0.79
N PRO A 97 5.94 -11.19 0.17
CA PRO A 97 6.09 -10.77 -1.23
C PRO A 97 5.25 -11.66 -2.12
N CYS A 98 4.43 -11.08 -3.01
CA CYS A 98 3.56 -11.88 -3.88
C CYS A 98 4.36 -12.71 -4.90
N ILE A 99 5.48 -12.17 -5.36
CA ILE A 99 6.39 -12.83 -6.30
C ILE A 99 7.50 -13.57 -5.53
N LEU A 100 7.79 -14.78 -5.97
CA LEU A 100 9.00 -15.50 -5.62
C LEU A 100 10.17 -14.95 -6.45
N SER A 101 11.04 -14.16 -5.82
CA SER A 101 12.28 -13.69 -6.45
C SER A 101 13.39 -14.73 -6.29
N GLU A 102 13.56 -15.58 -7.30
CA GLU A 102 14.78 -16.39 -7.46
C GLU A 102 15.96 -15.43 -7.79
N ASP A 103 17.11 -15.61 -7.12
CA ASP A 103 18.38 -14.88 -7.35
C ASP A 103 18.33 -13.34 -7.36
N ASN A 104 17.38 -12.73 -6.65
CA ASN A 104 17.17 -11.27 -6.63
C ASN A 104 16.89 -10.68 -8.04
N ALA A 105 16.33 -11.47 -8.96
CA ALA A 105 15.95 -10.99 -10.28
C ALA A 105 14.95 -9.82 -10.16
N ARG A 106 15.27 -8.70 -10.80
CA ARG A 106 14.37 -7.54 -10.88
C ARG A 106 13.36 -7.76 -12.00
N VAL A 107 12.09 -7.63 -11.67
CA VAL A 107 11.00 -7.54 -12.65
C VAL A 107 10.50 -6.12 -12.73
N ASN A 108 10.03 -5.74 -13.91
CA ASN A 108 9.41 -4.45 -14.18
C ASN A 108 7.94 -4.67 -14.52
N LEU A 109 7.17 -3.58 -14.53
CA LEU A 109 5.77 -3.60 -14.92
C LEU A 109 5.61 -2.92 -16.29
N ALA A 110 4.78 -3.48 -17.16
CA ALA A 110 4.39 -2.86 -18.41
C ALA A 110 2.87 -2.97 -18.60
N ALA A 111 2.30 -2.04 -19.36
CA ALA A 111 0.88 -2.03 -19.71
C ALA A 111 0.72 -2.04 -21.23
N GLU A 112 -0.17 -2.89 -21.72
CA GLU A 112 -0.69 -2.83 -23.09
C GLU A 112 -2.00 -2.04 -23.04
N LEU A 113 -2.15 -1.03 -23.89
CA LEU A 113 -3.38 -0.24 -24.02
C LEU A 113 -4.32 -0.86 -25.05
N VAL A 114 -5.59 -0.44 -25.06
CA VAL A 114 -6.62 -0.94 -25.99
C VAL A 114 -6.27 -0.64 -27.45
N ASP A 115 -5.52 0.43 -27.71
CA ASP A 115 -5.05 0.78 -29.06
C ASP A 115 -3.82 -0.03 -29.52
N GLY A 116 -3.32 -0.95 -28.68
CA GLY A 116 -2.17 -1.80 -28.95
C GLY A 116 -0.81 -1.17 -28.59
N SER A 117 -0.77 0.08 -28.12
CA SER A 117 0.47 0.69 -27.64
C SER A 117 0.91 0.11 -26.29
N ILE A 118 2.22 0.17 -25.99
CA ILE A 118 2.81 -0.39 -24.78
C ILE A 118 3.52 0.70 -23.97
N ILE A 119 3.18 0.80 -22.68
CA ILE A 119 3.85 1.65 -21.71
C ILE A 119 4.77 0.78 -20.86
N ARG A 120 6.05 1.14 -20.77
CA ARG A 120 7.08 0.38 -20.06
C ARG A 120 7.50 1.10 -18.78
N GLY A 121 7.33 0.44 -17.64
CA GLY A 121 7.68 0.95 -16.31
C GLY A 121 6.46 1.37 -15.50
N GLN A 122 6.41 0.96 -14.23
CA GLN A 122 5.33 1.26 -13.30
C GLN A 122 5.06 2.78 -13.17
N ASN A 123 6.12 3.58 -13.09
CA ASN A 123 5.99 5.03 -12.95
C ASN A 123 5.41 5.64 -14.22
N GLU A 124 5.83 5.21 -15.41
CA GLU A 124 5.29 5.73 -16.68
C GLU A 124 3.80 5.40 -16.87
N ILE A 125 3.31 4.31 -16.26
CA ILE A 125 1.88 3.96 -16.23
C ILE A 125 1.11 4.89 -15.29
N SER A 126 1.60 5.06 -14.07
CA SER A 126 0.81 5.66 -12.97
C SER A 126 1.10 7.13 -12.68
N HIS A 127 2.37 7.52 -12.71
CA HIS A 127 2.86 8.86 -12.37
C HIS A 127 4.21 9.11 -13.09
N PRO A 128 4.19 9.42 -14.39
CA PRO A 128 5.41 9.61 -15.17
C PRO A 128 6.20 10.76 -14.56
N SER A 129 7.52 10.71 -14.63
CA SER A 129 8.32 11.78 -14.03
C SER A 129 8.02 13.10 -14.75
N ILE A 130 7.41 14.08 -14.05
CA ILE A 130 7.28 15.44 -14.59
C ILE A 130 8.70 15.93 -14.83
N ASP A 131 9.00 16.41 -16.05
CA ASP A 131 10.29 17.00 -16.36
C ASP A 131 10.60 18.05 -15.28
N SER A 132 11.62 17.77 -14.46
CA SER A 132 11.97 18.52 -13.25
C SER A 132 12.23 20.02 -13.48
N LYS A 133 12.20 20.46 -14.75
CA LYS A 133 12.24 21.86 -15.20
C LYS A 133 10.95 22.64 -14.98
N LYS A 134 9.79 21.99 -14.81
CA LYS A 134 8.49 22.67 -14.61
C LYS A 134 7.97 22.68 -13.17
N PHE A 135 8.56 21.89 -12.28
CA PHE A 135 8.16 21.86 -10.88
C PHE A 135 8.94 22.91 -10.08
N SER A 136 8.42 24.13 -10.00
CA SER A 136 8.79 25.05 -8.91
C SER A 136 7.98 24.65 -7.69
N LYS A 137 8.64 24.12 -6.66
CA LYS A 137 8.04 24.09 -5.32
C LYS A 137 7.98 25.54 -4.87
N ASP A 138 6.86 26.21 -5.09
CA ASP A 138 6.57 27.47 -4.43
C ASP A 138 6.43 27.16 -2.94
N MET A 139 7.54 27.30 -2.22
CA MET A 139 7.52 27.40 -0.77
C MET A 139 6.90 28.75 -0.41
N SER A 140 5.57 28.82 -0.39
CA SER A 140 4.91 29.80 0.45
C SER A 140 5.06 29.34 1.89
N PHE A 141 6.07 29.87 2.58
CA PHE A 141 6.04 29.86 4.04
C PHE A 141 4.82 30.68 4.47
N SER A 142 3.73 30.01 4.81
CA SER A 142 2.72 30.61 5.67
C SER A 142 3.41 30.91 6.99
N SER A 143 3.59 32.20 7.30
CA SER A 143 4.19 32.70 8.54
C SER A 143 3.31 32.51 9.78
N LYS A 144 2.34 31.59 9.74
CA LYS A 144 1.59 31.15 10.90
C LYS A 144 2.09 29.77 11.31
N ASN A 145 3.05 29.77 12.23
CA ASN A 145 3.32 28.58 13.05
C ASN A 145 2.01 28.19 13.76
N PRO A 146 1.65 26.90 13.82
CA PRO A 146 0.51 26.44 14.60
C PRO A 146 0.68 26.84 16.08
N ASP A 147 -0.41 27.27 16.73
CA ASP A 147 -0.41 27.82 18.11
C ASP A 147 0.15 26.84 19.18
N VAL A 148 0.32 25.57 18.82
CA VAL A 148 0.87 24.47 19.65
C VAL A 148 2.34 24.68 20.02
N VAL A 149 3.06 25.56 19.30
CA VAL A 149 4.48 25.87 19.55
C VAL A 149 4.64 27.12 20.45
N SER A 150 3.55 27.78 20.85
CA SER A 150 3.60 28.99 21.67
C SER A 150 3.80 28.67 23.16
N LYS A 151 4.59 29.50 23.85
CA LYS A 151 4.87 29.35 25.29
C LYS A 151 3.60 29.61 26.12
N GLU A 152 2.72 30.47 25.61
CA GLU A 152 1.44 30.80 26.21
C GLU A 152 0.50 29.58 26.25
N PHE A 153 0.52 28.74 25.19
CA PHE A 153 -0.24 27.49 25.14
C PHE A 153 0.19 26.51 26.25
N TRP A 154 1.49 26.28 26.41
CA TRP A 154 2.00 25.37 27.44
C TRP A 154 1.82 25.91 28.86
N THR A 155 1.82 27.22 29.04
CA THR A 155 1.53 27.84 30.35
C THR A 155 0.06 27.62 30.73
N SER A 156 -0.86 27.77 29.79
CA SER A 156 -2.29 27.47 29.94
C SER A 156 -2.57 25.99 30.30
N VAL A 157 -1.90 25.06 29.61
CA VAL A 157 -2.03 23.60 29.83
C VAL A 157 -1.49 23.20 31.22
N LEU A 158 -0.41 23.83 31.69
CA LEU A 158 0.16 23.57 33.01
C LEU A 158 -0.67 24.18 34.15
N GLU A 159 -1.38 25.28 33.89
CA GLU A 159 -2.27 25.94 34.87
C GLU A 159 -3.67 25.31 34.94
N SER A 160 -4.17 24.73 33.84
CA SER A 160 -5.49 24.07 33.78
C SER A 160 -5.48 22.63 34.32
N GLY A 161 -4.32 21.96 34.32
CA GLY A 161 -4.18 20.58 34.77
C GLY A 161 -4.83 19.53 33.86
N GLU A 162 -5.41 19.93 32.73
CA GLU A 162 -5.90 19.02 31.69
C GLU A 162 -4.81 18.83 30.62
N PHE A 163 -4.13 17.69 30.70
CA PHE A 163 -3.29 17.20 29.61
C PHE A 163 -4.18 16.59 28.52
N PRO A 164 -3.92 16.82 27.22
CA PRO A 164 -4.52 16.01 26.17
C PRO A 164 -4.09 14.56 26.35
N GLU A 165 -5.04 13.63 26.42
CA GLU A 165 -4.74 12.19 26.33
C GLU A 165 -4.24 11.87 24.92
N LEU A 166 -2.94 11.98 24.71
CA LEU A 166 -2.24 11.39 23.57
C LEU A 166 -0.99 10.69 24.09
N GLU A 167 -1.12 9.38 24.30
CA GLU A 167 0.00 8.50 24.60
C GLU A 167 0.95 8.43 23.38
N ALA A 168 2.23 8.68 23.62
CA ALA A 168 3.28 8.72 22.61
C ALA A 168 3.58 7.33 22.01
N HIS A 169 2.94 6.95 20.90
CA HIS A 169 3.28 5.72 20.17
C HIS A 169 2.84 5.65 18.69
N GLU A 170 2.35 6.72 18.08
CA GLU A 170 1.82 6.69 16.70
C GLU A 170 2.84 6.69 15.56
N MET A 171 4.15 6.73 15.85
CA MET A 171 5.16 6.89 14.79
C MET A 171 5.65 5.59 14.15
N TRP A 172 5.45 4.41 14.77
CA TRP A 172 5.97 3.13 14.25
C TRP A 172 5.09 1.89 14.53
N GLY A 173 3.82 1.93 14.11
CA GLY A 173 3.09 0.73 13.65
C GLY A 173 2.81 -0.39 14.65
N GLY A 174 2.89 -0.15 15.96
CA GLY A 174 2.54 -1.16 16.95
C GLY A 174 1.02 -1.33 17.05
N LEU A 175 0.50 -2.48 16.61
CA LEU A 175 -0.93 -2.81 16.75
C LEU A 175 -1.17 -3.65 18.01
N ARG A 176 -2.23 -3.32 18.74
CA ARG A 176 -2.51 -3.83 20.09
C ARG A 176 -3.15 -5.24 20.06
N GLN A 177 -3.00 -5.97 21.17
CA GLN A 177 -3.87 -7.12 21.49
C GLN A 177 -5.27 -6.61 21.84
N SER A 178 -6.30 -7.42 21.63
CA SER A 178 -7.64 -7.04 22.10
C SER A 178 -7.68 -6.89 23.62
N SER A 179 -8.69 -6.17 24.11
CA SER A 179 -8.95 -5.94 25.54
C SER A 179 -9.00 -7.24 26.37
N ARG A 180 -9.38 -8.37 25.75
CA ARG A 180 -9.39 -9.71 26.36
C ARG A 180 -8.23 -10.63 25.98
N GLY A 181 -7.21 -10.12 25.30
CA GLY A 181 -5.96 -10.85 25.02
C GLY A 181 -6.05 -11.83 23.85
N PHE A 182 -7.11 -11.79 23.05
CA PHE A 182 -7.18 -12.56 21.80
C PHE A 182 -6.11 -12.07 20.82
N LYS A 183 -5.43 -13.03 20.19
CA LYS A 183 -4.37 -12.78 19.20
C LYS A 183 -4.85 -12.87 17.75
N SER A 184 -6.01 -13.47 17.48
CA SER A 184 -6.57 -13.57 16.14
C SER A 184 -8.05 -13.16 16.13
N VAL A 185 -8.47 -12.51 15.04
CA VAL A 185 -9.88 -12.13 14.81
C VAL A 185 -10.75 -13.39 14.83
N ARG A 186 -10.24 -14.50 14.29
CA ARG A 186 -10.90 -15.80 14.28
C ARG A 186 -11.21 -16.32 15.68
N ASP A 187 -10.25 -16.25 16.60
CA ASP A 187 -10.46 -16.74 17.97
C ASP A 187 -11.43 -15.85 18.73
N ALA A 188 -11.37 -14.54 18.50
CA ALA A 188 -12.33 -13.58 19.04
C ALA A 188 -13.75 -13.87 18.53
N LEU A 189 -13.94 -14.05 17.21
CA LEU A 189 -15.22 -14.41 16.60
C LEU A 189 -15.75 -15.77 17.09
N LYS A 190 -14.89 -16.79 17.17
CA LYS A 190 -15.26 -18.12 17.70
C LYS A 190 -15.69 -18.08 19.16
N SER A 191 -15.14 -17.15 19.95
CA SER A 191 -15.55 -16.93 21.34
C SER A 191 -16.88 -16.16 21.48
N GLY A 192 -17.44 -15.68 20.36
CA GLY A 192 -18.61 -14.79 20.33
C GLY A 192 -18.29 -13.34 20.67
N SER A 193 -17.01 -12.97 20.76
CA SER A 193 -16.58 -11.59 21.04
C SER A 193 -16.47 -10.76 19.76
N LEU A 194 -17.55 -10.07 19.42
CA LEU A 194 -17.56 -9.13 18.31
C LEU A 194 -16.72 -7.86 18.60
N SER A 195 -16.64 -7.42 19.85
CA SER A 195 -15.89 -6.23 20.24
C SER A 195 -14.37 -6.44 20.13
N ASP A 196 -13.86 -7.59 20.57
CA ASP A 196 -12.42 -7.90 20.47
C ASP A 196 -12.02 -8.23 19.03
N ALA A 197 -12.93 -8.84 18.26
CA ALA A 197 -12.74 -9.03 16.82
C ALA A 197 -12.65 -7.68 16.10
N ALA A 198 -13.53 -6.73 16.45
CA ALA A 198 -13.51 -5.37 15.92
C ALA A 198 -12.23 -4.61 16.34
N GLU A 199 -11.76 -4.74 17.58
CA GLU A 199 -10.52 -4.09 18.03
C GLU A 199 -9.28 -4.63 17.30
N LEU A 200 -9.21 -5.95 17.11
CA LEU A 200 -8.14 -6.58 16.33
C LEU A 200 -8.20 -6.12 14.88
N LEU A 201 -9.35 -6.18 14.24
CA LEU A 201 -9.53 -5.69 12.87
C LEU A 201 -9.19 -4.20 12.77
N GLN A 202 -9.65 -3.35 13.69
CA GLN A 202 -9.34 -1.93 13.72
C GLN A 202 -7.85 -1.72 13.73
N SER A 203 -7.13 -2.39 14.63
CA SER A 203 -5.67 -2.29 14.66
C SER A 203 -5.05 -2.76 13.33
N ARG A 204 -5.44 -3.91 12.76
CA ARG A 204 -4.84 -4.45 11.51
C ARG A 204 -5.15 -3.63 10.26
N PHE A 205 -6.30 -2.96 10.23
CA PHE A 205 -6.81 -2.25 9.05
C PHE A 205 -6.72 -0.72 9.15
N ILE A 206 -6.35 -0.14 10.31
CA ILE A 206 -6.23 1.31 10.50
C ILE A 206 -5.27 1.93 9.49
N ASP A 207 -4.14 1.27 9.22
CA ASP A 207 -3.17 1.72 8.22
C ASP A 207 -3.72 1.61 6.80
N ILE A 208 -4.47 0.55 6.47
CA ILE A 208 -5.06 0.38 5.13
C ILE A 208 -6.14 1.44 4.88
N ALA A 209 -6.94 1.79 5.90
CA ALA A 209 -8.04 2.73 5.77
C ALA A 209 -7.60 4.20 5.82
N TYR A 210 -6.52 4.54 6.56
CA TYR A 210 -6.01 5.92 6.64
C TYR A 210 -4.84 6.22 5.71
N ARG A 211 -4.00 5.24 5.36
CA ARG A 211 -2.79 5.45 4.57
C ARG A 211 -2.87 4.68 3.25
N PRO A 212 -2.79 5.35 2.09
CA PRO A 212 -2.63 4.69 0.82
C PRO A 212 -1.42 3.72 0.88
N LEU A 213 -1.58 2.47 0.44
CA LEU A 213 -0.51 1.46 0.43
C LEU A 213 0.68 1.83 -0.47
N SER A 214 0.61 2.93 -1.22
CA SER A 214 1.80 3.58 -1.76
C SER A 214 2.47 4.39 -0.66
N VAL A 215 3.63 3.91 -0.20
CA VAL A 215 4.56 4.51 0.81
C VAL A 215 5.03 5.94 0.46
N TRP A 216 4.39 6.60 -0.49
CA TRP A 216 4.54 8.00 -0.75
C TRP A 216 3.18 8.57 -1.12
N ASP A 217 2.78 9.62 -0.41
CA ASP A 217 2.12 10.79 -1.00
C ASP A 217 3.03 11.36 -2.12
N VAL A 218 3.38 10.56 -3.13
CA VAL A 218 3.39 11.10 -4.48
C VAL A 218 1.94 11.44 -4.65
N ASN A 219 1.63 12.71 -4.50
CA ASN A 219 0.32 13.26 -4.67
C ASN A 219 -0.13 12.85 -6.08
N LYS A 220 -0.76 11.67 -6.20
CA LYS A 220 -1.38 11.14 -7.44
C LYS A 220 -2.67 11.91 -7.65
N VAL A 221 -2.60 13.22 -7.45
CA VAL A 221 -3.68 14.13 -7.74
C VAL A 221 -4.05 13.84 -9.18
N VAL A 222 -5.32 13.52 -9.35
CA VAL A 222 -6.02 13.25 -10.60
C VAL A 222 -5.76 14.34 -11.67
N THR A 223 -5.11 15.45 -11.31
CA THR A 223 -4.85 16.62 -12.15
C THR A 223 -3.38 16.88 -12.49
N ALA A 224 -2.40 16.14 -11.94
CA ALA A 224 -0.98 16.46 -12.18
C ALA A 224 -0.40 15.84 -13.46
N TYR A 225 -1.10 14.88 -14.05
CA TYR A 225 -0.62 14.08 -15.18
C TYR A 225 -1.66 14.01 -16.29
N ASP A 226 -1.20 14.07 -17.54
CA ASP A 226 -2.08 13.89 -18.70
C ASP A 226 -2.71 12.48 -18.67
N PRO A 227 -4.00 12.34 -18.99
CA PRO A 227 -4.65 11.04 -19.14
C PRO A 227 -3.87 10.12 -20.08
N LEU A 228 -4.01 8.81 -19.89
CA LEU A 228 -3.46 7.85 -20.84
C LEU A 228 -4.12 8.05 -22.23
N PRO A 229 -3.37 7.90 -23.33
CA PRO A 229 -3.90 8.10 -24.68
C PRO A 229 -5.00 7.09 -25.04
N SER A 230 -5.03 5.95 -24.36
CA SER A 230 -6.01 4.89 -24.51
C SER A 230 -6.15 4.13 -23.18
N PRO A 231 -7.31 3.52 -22.86
CA PRO A 231 -7.48 2.71 -21.65
C PRO A 231 -6.47 1.54 -21.60
N ILE A 232 -6.11 1.13 -20.38
CA ILE A 232 -5.27 -0.05 -20.17
C ILE A 232 -6.10 -1.29 -20.53
N LYS A 233 -5.56 -2.14 -21.41
CA LYS A 233 -6.14 -3.44 -21.77
C LYS A 233 -5.68 -4.53 -20.81
N ARG A 234 -4.39 -4.56 -20.47
CA ARG A 234 -3.80 -5.47 -19.47
C ARG A 234 -2.46 -4.96 -18.95
N VAL A 235 -2.07 -5.46 -17.79
CA VAL A 235 -0.74 -5.27 -17.22
C VAL A 235 -0.01 -6.60 -17.12
N PHE A 236 1.29 -6.59 -17.36
CA PHE A 236 2.13 -7.76 -17.30
C PHE A 236 3.55 -7.42 -16.83
N TYR A 237 4.30 -8.45 -16.44
CA TYR A 237 5.66 -8.30 -15.97
C TYR A 237 6.64 -8.29 -17.14
N ALA A 238 7.68 -7.45 -17.03
CA ALA A 238 8.72 -7.34 -18.02
C ALA A 238 10.13 -7.56 -17.44
N SER A 239 10.99 -8.27 -18.17
CA SER A 239 12.42 -8.43 -17.83
C SER A 239 13.16 -7.10 -17.88
N SER A 240 12.77 -6.23 -18.80
CA SER A 240 13.43 -4.96 -19.09
C SER A 240 12.43 -3.87 -19.49
N ILE A 241 12.81 -2.61 -19.25
CA ILE A 241 12.10 -1.43 -19.77
C ILE A 241 12.64 -0.97 -21.13
N ASN A 242 13.68 -1.62 -21.65
CA ASN A 242 14.25 -1.29 -22.95
C ASN A 242 13.27 -1.64 -24.08
N ALA A 243 12.98 -0.67 -24.94
CA ALA A 243 12.07 -0.86 -26.08
C ALA A 243 12.58 -1.86 -27.12
N ASN A 244 13.90 -2.09 -27.18
CA ASN A 244 14.53 -3.00 -28.13
C ASN A 244 14.60 -4.46 -27.64
N ASP A 245 14.04 -4.76 -26.46
CA ASP A 245 14.01 -6.13 -25.95
C ASP A 245 12.83 -6.90 -26.56
N GLU A 246 13.14 -7.82 -27.47
CA GLU A 246 12.15 -8.63 -28.21
C GLU A 246 11.48 -9.70 -27.32
N ASN A 247 12.12 -10.11 -26.21
CA ASN A 247 11.61 -11.10 -25.26
C ASN A 247 11.35 -10.45 -23.89
N PHE A 248 10.56 -9.38 -23.89
CA PHE A 248 10.41 -8.57 -22.69
C PHE A 248 9.35 -9.08 -21.71
N GLU A 249 8.27 -9.77 -22.13
CA GLU A 249 7.24 -10.28 -21.20
C GLU A 249 7.76 -11.50 -20.42
N VAL A 250 7.58 -11.48 -19.10
CA VAL A 250 8.00 -12.55 -18.19
C VAL A 250 6.85 -12.95 -17.26
N HIS A 251 6.90 -14.18 -16.74
CA HIS A 251 5.90 -14.73 -15.85
C HIS A 251 6.53 -15.14 -14.52
N PRO A 252 6.68 -14.20 -13.57
CA PRO A 252 7.21 -14.53 -12.25
C PRO A 252 6.31 -15.55 -11.55
N LYS A 253 6.93 -16.42 -10.75
CA LYS A 253 6.19 -17.40 -9.94
C LYS A 253 5.59 -16.71 -8.73
N MET A 254 4.37 -17.10 -8.38
CA MET A 254 3.76 -16.73 -7.10
C MET A 254 4.56 -17.34 -5.93
N ASN A 255 4.73 -16.59 -4.85
CA ASN A 255 5.29 -17.10 -3.61
C ASN A 255 4.36 -18.17 -3.01
N PRO A 256 4.84 -19.41 -2.75
CA PRO A 256 4.01 -20.49 -2.23
C PRO A 256 3.30 -20.17 -0.91
N THR A 257 3.91 -19.30 -0.08
CA THR A 257 3.30 -18.84 1.18
C THR A 257 1.98 -18.11 0.94
N VAL A 258 1.86 -17.38 -0.18
CA VAL A 258 0.61 -16.70 -0.56
C VAL A 258 -0.49 -17.71 -0.85
N ALA A 259 -0.20 -18.77 -1.62
CA ALA A 259 -1.17 -19.83 -1.89
C ALA A 259 -1.69 -20.50 -0.62
N VAL A 260 -0.79 -20.80 0.33
CA VAL A 260 -1.15 -21.35 1.65
C VAL A 260 -2.07 -20.38 2.40
N LYS A 261 -1.73 -19.08 2.43
CA LYS A 261 -2.53 -18.09 3.16
C LYS A 261 -3.88 -17.82 2.52
N ILE A 262 -3.99 -17.86 1.19
CA ILE A 262 -5.27 -17.78 0.48
C ILE A 262 -6.15 -18.99 0.84
N ALA A 263 -5.59 -20.20 0.88
CA ALA A 263 -6.36 -21.41 1.23
C ALA A 263 -6.85 -21.42 2.69
N GLU A 264 -6.12 -20.76 3.60
CA GLU A 264 -6.43 -20.73 5.05
C GLU A 264 -7.27 -19.51 5.49
N CYS A 265 -7.51 -18.53 4.61
CA CYS A 265 -8.14 -17.27 5.01
C CYS A 265 -9.66 -17.36 5.12
N ASP A 266 -10.22 -16.57 6.04
CA ASP A 266 -11.67 -16.45 6.23
C ASP A 266 -12.28 -15.40 5.27
N VAL A 267 -11.44 -14.53 4.69
CA VAL A 267 -11.81 -13.50 3.72
C VAL A 267 -10.58 -13.05 2.93
N ILE A 268 -10.78 -12.77 1.64
CA ILE A 268 -9.81 -12.09 0.79
C ILE A 268 -10.28 -10.65 0.63
N VAL A 269 -9.41 -9.69 0.95
CA VAL A 269 -9.70 -8.26 0.74
C VAL A 269 -8.72 -7.72 -0.30
N TYR A 270 -9.25 -7.27 -1.44
CA TYR A 270 -8.49 -6.45 -2.38
C TYR A 270 -8.54 -5.02 -1.87
N GLY A 271 -7.46 -4.60 -1.21
CA GLY A 271 -7.37 -3.30 -0.55
C GLY A 271 -7.39 -2.12 -1.52
N MET A 272 -7.50 -0.92 -0.98
CA MET A 272 -7.38 0.31 -1.77
C MET A 272 -5.98 0.47 -2.36
N GLY A 273 -5.90 1.12 -3.51
CA GLY A 273 -4.66 1.38 -4.22
C GLY A 273 -4.88 1.49 -5.72
N SER A 274 -3.84 1.90 -6.44
CA SER A 274 -3.93 1.99 -7.89
C SER A 274 -4.21 0.62 -8.50
N LEU A 275 -5.25 0.55 -9.33
CA LEU A 275 -5.80 -0.70 -9.83
C LEU A 275 -4.73 -1.49 -10.60
N TYR A 276 -4.13 -0.88 -11.61
CA TYR A 276 -3.25 -1.55 -12.56
C TYR A 276 -1.80 -1.64 -12.08
N THR A 277 -1.36 -0.72 -11.22
CA THR A 277 0.03 -0.70 -10.71
C THR A 277 0.23 -1.20 -9.28
N SER A 278 -0.84 -1.46 -8.52
CA SER A 278 -0.75 -1.98 -7.14
C SER A 278 -1.57 -3.24 -6.93
N ILE A 279 -2.81 -3.30 -7.39
CA ILE A 279 -3.68 -4.46 -7.14
C ILE A 279 -3.44 -5.55 -8.19
N VAL A 280 -3.68 -5.25 -9.47
CA VAL A 280 -3.56 -6.19 -10.61
C VAL A 280 -2.22 -6.93 -10.67
N PRO A 281 -1.04 -6.31 -10.41
CA PRO A 281 0.23 -7.04 -10.48
C PRO A 281 0.28 -8.23 -9.51
N ASN A 282 -0.34 -8.10 -8.32
CA ASN A 282 -0.41 -9.19 -7.36
C ASN A 282 -1.38 -10.31 -7.80
N LEU A 283 -2.29 -10.02 -8.73
CA LEU A 283 -3.34 -10.94 -9.17
C LEU A 283 -3.01 -11.63 -10.50
N ALA A 284 -2.31 -10.94 -11.41
CA ALA A 284 -1.93 -11.41 -12.74
C ALA A 284 -0.72 -12.37 -12.72
N LEU A 285 -0.74 -13.33 -11.78
CA LEU A 285 0.28 -14.37 -11.62
C LEU A 285 -0.31 -15.74 -11.98
N LYS A 286 0.50 -16.58 -12.62
CA LYS A 286 0.07 -17.94 -12.97
C LYS A 286 -0.34 -18.71 -11.71
N SER A 287 -1.50 -19.36 -11.77
CA SER A 287 -2.14 -20.11 -10.66
C SER A 287 -2.73 -19.25 -9.53
N MET A 288 -2.64 -17.91 -9.59
CA MET A 288 -3.29 -17.04 -8.60
C MET A 288 -4.82 -17.11 -8.73
N GLY A 289 -5.34 -17.08 -9.96
CA GLY A 289 -6.78 -17.27 -10.24
C GLY A 289 -7.31 -18.56 -9.61
N ASP A 290 -6.67 -19.69 -9.86
CA ASP A 290 -7.06 -20.97 -9.26
C ASP A 290 -7.01 -20.95 -7.73
N ALA A 291 -5.98 -20.35 -7.12
CA ALA A 291 -5.87 -20.22 -5.68
C ALA A 291 -7.04 -19.41 -5.08
N VAL A 292 -7.35 -18.25 -5.67
CA VAL A 292 -8.44 -17.37 -5.22
C VAL A 292 -9.81 -18.05 -5.41
N LYS A 293 -10.03 -18.67 -6.58
CA LYS A 293 -11.28 -19.39 -6.89
C LYS A 293 -11.55 -20.50 -5.89
N ASN A 294 -10.52 -21.27 -5.55
CA ASN A 294 -10.65 -22.44 -4.67
C ASN A 294 -10.79 -22.06 -3.19
N ALA A 295 -10.51 -20.82 -2.81
CA ALA A 295 -10.80 -20.34 -1.46
C ALA A 295 -12.32 -20.27 -1.26
N SER A 296 -12.84 -20.86 -0.19
CA SER A 296 -14.29 -20.87 0.11
C SER A 296 -14.80 -19.56 0.71
N CYS A 297 -13.89 -18.64 1.02
CA CYS A 297 -14.21 -17.37 1.68
C CYS A 297 -14.82 -16.33 0.73
N LYS A 298 -15.35 -15.25 1.32
CA LYS A 298 -15.78 -14.06 0.58
C LYS A 298 -14.55 -13.34 -0.01
N LYS A 299 -14.74 -12.73 -1.19
CA LYS A 299 -13.72 -11.93 -1.87
C LYS A 299 -14.24 -10.51 -2.03
N VAL A 300 -13.71 -9.62 -1.20
CA VAL A 300 -14.21 -8.26 -1.00
C VAL A 300 -13.28 -7.29 -1.70
N LEU A 301 -13.79 -6.55 -2.68
CA LEU A 301 -13.06 -5.48 -3.35
C LEU A 301 -13.37 -4.14 -2.67
N MET A 302 -12.34 -3.43 -2.20
CA MET A 302 -12.47 -2.05 -1.74
C MET A 302 -12.25 -1.10 -2.91
N LEU A 303 -13.24 -0.26 -3.24
CA LEU A 303 -13.04 0.79 -4.23
C LEU A 303 -12.25 1.96 -3.65
N ASN A 304 -11.46 2.61 -4.49
CA ASN A 304 -10.78 3.87 -4.14
C ASN A 304 -11.79 5.00 -3.95
N GLY A 305 -11.38 6.04 -3.22
CA GLY A 305 -12.19 7.26 -3.03
C GLY A 305 -12.38 8.10 -4.28
N GLY A 306 -11.63 7.85 -5.35
CA GLY A 306 -11.70 8.56 -6.62
C GLY A 306 -10.96 7.82 -7.73
N LEU A 307 -11.13 8.32 -8.95
CA LEU A 307 -10.45 7.82 -10.15
C LEU A 307 -9.04 8.43 -10.23
N ASP A 308 -8.13 7.70 -10.86
CA ASP A 308 -6.77 8.14 -11.15
C ASP A 308 -6.48 8.04 -12.66
N ARG A 309 -5.25 8.36 -13.06
CA ARG A 309 -4.80 8.28 -14.46
C ARG A 309 -4.98 6.88 -15.07
N GLU A 310 -4.88 5.82 -14.27
CA GLU A 310 -4.97 4.43 -14.73
C GLU A 310 -6.41 4.01 -14.99
N THR A 311 -7.33 4.52 -14.16
CA THR A 311 -8.75 4.15 -14.16
C THR A 311 -9.63 5.11 -14.97
N GLY A 312 -9.18 6.34 -15.25
CA GLY A 312 -9.82 7.24 -16.21
C GLY A 312 -11.30 7.49 -15.91
N THR A 313 -12.19 6.87 -16.69
CA THR A 313 -13.66 6.97 -16.56
C THR A 313 -14.32 5.64 -16.18
N MET A 314 -13.56 4.68 -15.66
CA MET A 314 -14.06 3.37 -15.26
C MET A 314 -15.17 3.51 -14.21
N SER A 315 -16.23 2.73 -14.38
CA SER A 315 -17.25 2.51 -13.37
C SER A 315 -16.87 1.36 -12.43
N ALA A 316 -17.64 1.19 -11.35
CA ALA A 316 -17.40 0.13 -10.39
C ALA A 316 -17.40 -1.26 -11.03
N SER A 317 -18.33 -1.54 -11.97
CA SER A 317 -18.33 -2.81 -12.70
C SER A 317 -17.10 -3.01 -13.58
N ASP A 318 -16.57 -1.95 -14.21
CA ASP A 318 -15.33 -2.02 -15.00
C ASP A 318 -14.13 -2.40 -14.12
N ILE A 319 -14.07 -1.87 -12.90
CA ILE A 319 -13.01 -2.19 -11.93
C ILE A 319 -13.13 -3.66 -11.48
N VAL A 320 -14.35 -4.13 -11.20
CA VAL A 320 -14.60 -5.56 -10.92
C VAL A 320 -14.13 -6.41 -12.10
N GLN A 321 -14.48 -6.03 -13.33
CA GLN A 321 -14.09 -6.78 -14.52
C GLN A 321 -12.56 -6.80 -14.71
N ALA A 322 -11.85 -5.71 -14.41
CA ALA A 322 -10.39 -5.68 -14.48
C ALA A 322 -9.73 -6.67 -13.48
N ILE A 323 -10.28 -6.80 -12.27
CA ILE A 323 -9.83 -7.80 -11.28
C ILE A 323 -10.09 -9.23 -11.80
N VAL A 324 -11.28 -9.46 -12.36
CA VAL A 324 -11.67 -10.76 -12.95
C VAL A 324 -10.79 -11.12 -14.13
N ASP A 325 -10.55 -10.18 -15.04
CA ASP A 325 -9.72 -10.37 -16.23
C ASP A 325 -8.25 -10.65 -15.84
N ALA A 326 -7.74 -9.97 -14.80
CA ALA A 326 -6.39 -10.22 -14.27
C ALA A 326 -6.25 -11.65 -13.69
N LEU A 327 -7.21 -12.09 -12.87
CA LEU A 327 -7.20 -13.42 -12.25
C LEU A 327 -7.47 -14.54 -13.27
N ASN A 328 -8.26 -14.25 -14.30
CA ASN A 328 -8.43 -15.13 -15.46
C ASN A 328 -7.25 -15.08 -16.43
N MET A 329 -6.22 -14.26 -16.20
CA MET A 329 -5.10 -14.08 -17.12
C MET A 329 -5.55 -13.84 -18.57
N LYS A 330 -6.59 -13.02 -18.74
CA LYS A 330 -7.18 -12.72 -20.04
C LYS A 330 -6.14 -12.13 -21.00
N TYR A 331 -6.25 -12.47 -22.29
CA TYR A 331 -5.31 -12.09 -23.34
C TYR A 331 -3.91 -12.72 -23.20
N THR A 332 -3.81 -13.85 -22.50
CA THR A 332 -2.55 -14.61 -22.38
C THR A 332 -2.75 -16.05 -22.83
N SER A 333 -1.66 -16.80 -22.98
CA SER A 333 -1.71 -18.23 -23.30
C SER A 333 -2.22 -19.11 -22.14
N ALA A 334 -2.38 -18.54 -20.94
CA ALA A 334 -2.85 -19.23 -19.74
C ALA A 334 -4.25 -18.74 -19.30
N GLU A 335 -5.04 -18.21 -20.25
CA GLU A 335 -6.37 -17.68 -20.00
C GLU A 335 -7.31 -18.74 -19.37
N LEU A 336 -8.11 -18.30 -18.41
CA LEU A 336 -9.13 -19.05 -17.70
C LEU A 336 -10.50 -18.42 -17.95
N GLU A 337 -11.57 -19.20 -17.83
CA GLU A 337 -12.95 -18.75 -18.05
C GLU A 337 -13.80 -18.86 -16.76
N ASN A 338 -13.25 -18.42 -15.62
CA ASN A 338 -13.98 -18.47 -14.36
C ASN A 338 -14.97 -17.29 -14.25
N PRO A 339 -16.16 -17.49 -13.65
CA PRO A 339 -17.17 -16.45 -13.51
C PRO A 339 -16.75 -15.38 -12.50
N VAL A 340 -17.38 -14.20 -12.58
CA VAL A 340 -17.09 -13.04 -11.68
C VAL A 340 -17.10 -13.44 -10.20
N LEU A 341 -18.11 -14.19 -9.76
CA LEU A 341 -18.27 -14.61 -8.36
C LEU A 341 -17.19 -15.59 -7.87
N ALA A 342 -16.38 -16.17 -8.74
CA ALA A 342 -15.20 -16.92 -8.33
C ALA A 342 -14.14 -16.01 -7.69
N TYR A 343 -14.13 -14.73 -8.06
CA TYR A 343 -13.08 -13.78 -7.71
C TYR A 343 -13.55 -12.57 -6.93
N VAL A 344 -14.77 -12.08 -7.15
CA VAL A 344 -15.32 -10.93 -6.43
C VAL A 344 -16.75 -11.23 -6.04
N THR A 345 -17.01 -11.31 -4.74
CA THR A 345 -18.35 -11.57 -4.19
C THR A 345 -19.02 -10.29 -3.72
N ASP A 346 -18.24 -9.35 -3.20
CA ASP A 346 -18.71 -8.14 -2.55
C ASP A 346 -17.80 -6.96 -2.94
N VAL A 347 -18.40 -5.80 -3.14
CA VAL A 347 -17.71 -4.54 -3.38
C VAL A 347 -18.09 -3.58 -2.26
N VAL A 348 -17.07 -3.00 -1.63
CA VAL A 348 -17.24 -1.96 -0.62
C VAL A 348 -16.89 -0.62 -1.27
N VAL A 349 -17.75 0.38 -1.06
CA VAL A 349 -17.63 1.71 -1.65
C VAL A 349 -17.62 2.77 -0.55
N PRO A 350 -16.73 3.78 -0.60
CA PRO A 350 -16.72 4.83 0.40
C PRO A 350 -17.85 5.83 0.10
N ARG A 351 -18.61 6.22 1.12
CA ARG A 351 -19.68 7.22 1.01
C ARG A 351 -19.09 8.51 0.42
N GLY A 352 -19.72 9.07 -0.61
CA GLY A 352 -19.21 10.27 -1.27
C GLY A 352 -17.95 10.06 -2.12
N GLY A 353 -17.58 8.81 -2.43
CA GLY A 353 -16.51 8.50 -3.37
C GLY A 353 -16.80 8.97 -4.81
N GLY A 354 -15.75 9.31 -5.56
CA GLY A 354 -15.84 9.84 -6.92
C GLY A 354 -16.00 8.78 -8.03
N ILE A 355 -16.03 7.48 -7.70
CA ILE A 355 -16.21 6.40 -8.68
C ILE A 355 -17.69 6.18 -8.93
N ARG A 356 -18.10 6.12 -10.21
CA ARG A 356 -19.49 5.89 -10.60
C ARG A 356 -19.92 4.46 -10.23
N ILE A 357 -20.94 4.34 -9.39
CA ILE A 357 -21.53 3.06 -8.99
C ILE A 357 -22.71 2.72 -9.89
N ASP A 358 -22.49 1.79 -10.82
CA ASP A 358 -23.49 1.27 -11.75
C ASP A 358 -24.15 0.00 -11.18
N ALA A 359 -25.05 0.21 -10.22
CA ALA A 359 -25.67 -0.86 -9.43
C ALA A 359 -26.35 -1.96 -10.26
N ASP A 360 -26.99 -1.61 -11.38
CA ASP A 360 -27.64 -2.58 -12.27
C ASP A 360 -26.65 -3.56 -12.90
N ALA A 361 -25.47 -3.07 -13.30
CA ALA A 361 -24.42 -3.90 -13.88
C ALA A 361 -23.78 -4.80 -12.82
N LEU A 362 -23.51 -4.27 -11.63
CA LEU A 362 -22.99 -5.04 -10.50
C LEU A 362 -23.98 -6.13 -10.05
N ALA A 363 -25.28 -5.82 -10.02
CA ALA A 363 -26.33 -6.80 -9.74
C ALA A 363 -26.41 -7.88 -10.82
N ALA A 364 -26.25 -7.52 -12.10
CA ALA A 364 -26.18 -8.47 -13.21
C ALA A 364 -24.93 -9.38 -13.13
N MET A 365 -23.82 -8.90 -12.56
CA MET A 365 -22.63 -9.70 -12.23
C MET A 365 -22.81 -10.57 -10.98
N GLY A 366 -23.91 -10.40 -10.23
CA GLY A 366 -24.19 -11.07 -8.95
C GLY A 366 -23.43 -10.49 -7.75
N VAL A 367 -22.74 -9.36 -7.92
CA VAL A 367 -21.86 -8.76 -6.91
C VAL A 367 -22.68 -7.90 -5.95
N ARG A 368 -22.50 -8.12 -4.64
CA ARG A 368 -23.17 -7.30 -3.61
C ARG A 368 -22.40 -6.00 -3.38
N VAL A 369 -23.11 -4.90 -3.26
CA VAL A 369 -22.51 -3.57 -3.05
C VAL A 369 -22.81 -3.10 -1.63
N HIS A 370 -21.77 -2.66 -0.92
CA HIS A 370 -21.84 -2.18 0.46
C HIS A 370 -21.28 -0.76 0.54
N GLU A 371 -22.10 0.18 0.99
CA GLU A 371 -21.62 1.54 1.28
C GLU A 371 -21.01 1.57 2.69
N CYS A 372 -19.85 2.23 2.83
CA CYS A 372 -19.15 2.42 4.08
C CYS A 372 -18.94 3.92 4.35
N ASP A 373 -19.03 4.31 5.62
CA ASP A 373 -18.74 5.69 6.01
C ASP A 373 -17.27 6.04 5.74
N SER A 374 -17.05 7.32 5.47
CA SER A 374 -15.80 7.85 4.95
C SER A 374 -15.44 9.17 5.64
N VAL A 375 -14.16 9.52 5.57
CA VAL A 375 -13.59 10.79 6.03
C VAL A 375 -12.88 11.49 4.87
N PRO A 376 -12.79 12.84 4.88
CA PRO A 376 -12.00 13.55 3.88
C PRO A 376 -10.55 13.05 3.87
N ALA A 377 -9.97 12.86 2.69
CA ALA A 377 -8.57 12.48 2.56
C ALA A 377 -7.67 13.57 3.20
N PRO A 378 -6.59 13.19 3.90
CA PRO A 378 -5.73 14.12 4.66
C PRO A 378 -4.95 15.13 3.78
N VAL A 379 -5.00 15.02 2.44
CA VAL A 379 -4.19 15.85 1.54
C VAL A 379 -4.92 17.15 1.17
N LYS A 380 -4.35 18.28 1.59
CA LYS A 380 -4.89 19.64 1.42
C LYS A 380 -4.96 20.19 -0.01
N ASN A 381 -4.45 19.48 -1.01
CA ASN A 381 -4.39 19.99 -2.37
C ASN A 381 -4.87 18.94 -3.38
N ALA A 382 -6.12 19.16 -3.78
CA ALA A 382 -6.83 18.76 -4.99
C ALA A 382 -7.78 17.54 -4.93
N ILE A 383 -9.05 17.89 -5.16
CA ILE A 383 -10.28 17.09 -5.31
C ILE A 383 -10.74 16.43 -4.01
N ASP A 384 -12.04 16.61 -3.71
CA ASP A 384 -12.78 15.99 -2.61
C ASP A 384 -12.73 14.47 -2.73
N THR A 385 -11.59 13.90 -2.36
CA THR A 385 -11.37 12.46 -2.26
C THR A 385 -11.61 12.05 -0.82
N VAL A 386 -12.17 10.86 -0.66
CA VAL A 386 -12.57 10.33 0.64
C VAL A 386 -11.81 9.04 0.93
N HIS A 387 -11.43 8.85 2.18
CA HIS A 387 -10.89 7.60 2.71
C HIS A 387 -11.96 6.91 3.55
N TYR A 388 -11.88 5.60 3.70
CA TYR A 388 -12.81 4.89 4.58
C TYR A 388 -12.60 5.31 6.03
N GLU A 389 -13.67 5.52 6.79
CA GLU A 389 -13.55 5.58 8.24
C GLU A 389 -13.23 4.16 8.73
N PRO A 390 -12.07 3.91 9.38
CA PRO A 390 -11.62 2.55 9.62
C PRO A 390 -12.53 1.76 10.54
N SER A 391 -13.12 2.41 11.54
CA SER A 391 -13.99 1.73 12.51
C SER A 391 -15.26 1.22 11.81
N ALA A 392 -15.87 2.04 10.96
CA ALA A 392 -17.00 1.70 10.12
C ALA A 392 -16.65 0.61 9.11
N PHE A 393 -15.48 0.71 8.47
CA PHE A 393 -15.01 -0.31 7.53
C PHE A 393 -14.83 -1.66 8.22
N VAL A 394 -14.21 -1.69 9.39
CA VAL A 394 -13.99 -2.91 10.16
C VAL A 394 -15.30 -3.52 10.63
N GLN A 395 -16.25 -2.71 11.10
CA GLN A 395 -17.58 -3.20 11.46
C GLN A 395 -18.33 -3.75 10.24
N LEU A 396 -18.20 -3.11 9.08
CA LEU A 396 -18.78 -3.60 7.83
C LEU A 396 -18.14 -4.92 7.39
N LEU A 397 -16.81 -5.01 7.40
CA LEU A 397 -16.09 -6.24 7.03
C LEU A 397 -16.46 -7.39 7.98
N THR A 398 -16.55 -7.11 9.29
CA THR A 398 -17.01 -8.12 10.28
C THR A 398 -18.40 -8.64 9.93
N ARG A 399 -19.33 -7.76 9.55
CA ARG A 399 -20.66 -8.17 9.09
C ARG A 399 -20.60 -9.03 7.83
N ILE A 400 -19.83 -8.62 6.82
CA ILE A 400 -19.68 -9.39 5.56
C ILE A 400 -19.10 -10.79 5.82
N VAL A 401 -18.12 -10.90 6.73
CA VAL A 401 -17.46 -12.17 7.08
C VAL A 401 -18.37 -13.08 7.90
N THR A 402 -19.20 -12.51 8.78
CA THR A 402 -20.12 -13.27 9.65
C THR A 402 -21.46 -13.56 9.00
N ASP A 403 -21.75 -12.94 7.85
CA ASP A 403 -22.99 -13.14 7.12
C ASP A 403 -23.05 -14.55 6.50
N THR A 404 -23.73 -15.45 7.19
CA THR A 404 -24.03 -16.81 6.73
C THR A 404 -25.23 -16.86 5.77
N SER A 405 -25.82 -15.72 5.41
CA SER A 405 -26.97 -15.64 4.50
C SER A 405 -26.52 -15.86 3.05
N GLY A 406 -26.25 -17.10 2.66
CA GLY A 406 -25.96 -17.42 1.26
C GLY A 406 -25.19 -18.69 0.97
N ASP A 407 -24.98 -19.57 1.95
CA ASP A 407 -24.54 -20.96 1.70
C ASP A 407 -25.72 -21.85 1.28
#